data_AF-A0A0A2B9A6-F1
#
_entry.id   AF-A0A0A2B9A6-F1
#
_cell.length_a   1.000
_cell.length_b   1.000
_cell.length_c   1.000
_cell.angle_alpha   90.00
_cell.angle_beta   90.00
_cell.angle_gamma   90.00
#
_symmetry.space_group_name_H-M   'P 1'
#
loop_
_entity.id
_entity.type
_entity.pdbx_description
1 polymer ?
#
loop_
_entity_poly.entity_id
_entity_poly.type
_entity_poly.pdbx_seq_one_letter_code
_entity_poly.pdbx_strand_id
1 'polypeptide(L)'
;MPSPRKRIGFLPSEEVHEIIEKLCTANEFSQSKVTGLLVEEALRSRGVLNETFSQNRNDKDDFINISFDHETFSENNKSPLNVDEYAVNKKVLSENIKMMHEFIEFKYFKKVMKRNNNIIE
;
A
#
# COMPACT_ATOMS: atom_id res chain seq x y z
N MET A 1 -29.96 -12.60 6.75
CA MET A 1 -28.99 -13.23 7.66
C MET A 1 -27.58 -12.95 7.15
N PRO A 2 -26.62 -12.54 8.00
CA PRO A 2 -25.23 -12.43 7.58
C PRO A 2 -24.72 -13.80 7.13
N SER A 3 -23.93 -13.83 6.05
CA SER A 3 -23.36 -15.05 5.50
C SER A 3 -22.43 -15.74 6.52
N PRO A 4 -22.32 -17.08 6.50
CA PRO A 4 -21.37 -17.81 7.36
C PRO A 4 -19.95 -17.27 7.16
N ARG A 5 -19.35 -16.72 8.22
CA ARG A 5 -17.97 -16.21 8.19
C ARG A 5 -17.00 -17.31 8.61
N LYS A 6 -15.92 -17.50 7.86
CA LYS A 6 -14.83 -18.41 8.26
C LYS A 6 -14.02 -17.78 9.40
N ARG A 7 -13.79 -18.53 10.48
CA ARG A 7 -12.88 -18.13 11.58
C ARG A 7 -11.45 -18.48 11.20
N ILE A 8 -10.52 -17.58 11.47
CA ILE A 8 -9.08 -17.81 11.33
C ILE A 8 -8.49 -18.16 12.69
N GLY A 9 -7.74 -19.27 12.78
CA GLY A 9 -7.09 -19.75 14.00
C GLY A 9 -5.69 -19.15 14.17
N PHE A 10 -5.59 -17.82 14.13
CA PHE A 10 -4.33 -17.11 14.26
C PHE A 10 -4.37 -16.16 15.46
N LEU A 11 -3.32 -16.21 16.29
CA LEU A 11 -3.15 -15.31 17.42
C LEU A 11 -2.06 -14.30 17.07
N PRO A 12 -2.36 -12.99 17.01
CA PRO A 12 -1.37 -11.95 16.76
C PRO A 12 -0.42 -11.78 17.96
N SER A 13 0.67 -11.04 17.76
CA SER A 13 1.55 -10.63 18.85
C SER A 13 0.83 -9.68 19.81
N GLU A 14 1.33 -9.60 21.05
CA GLU A 14 0.77 -8.74 22.10
C GLU A 14 0.71 -7.27 21.66
N GLU A 15 1.79 -6.76 21.06
CA GLU A 15 1.85 -5.39 20.55
C GLU A 15 0.74 -5.11 19.52
N VAL A 16 0.53 -6.03 18.58
CA VAL A 16 -0.53 -5.91 17.57
C VAL A 16 -1.90 -5.98 18.23
N HIS A 17 -2.06 -6.83 19.25
CA HIS A 17 -3.31 -6.93 19.99
C HIS A 17 -3.66 -5.62 20.70
N GLU A 18 -2.72 -5.02 21.42
CA GLU A 18 -2.89 -3.73 22.09
C GLU A 18 -3.24 -2.60 21.10
N ILE A 19 -2.57 -2.57 19.94
CA ILE A 19 -2.86 -1.57 18.91
C ILE A 19 -4.30 -1.73 18.40
N ILE A 20 -4.74 -2.96 18.15
CA ILE A 20 -6.11 -3.25 17.71
C ILE A 20 -7.11 -2.82 18.80
N GLU A 21 -6.85 -3.12 20.07
CA GLU A 21 -7.73 -2.75 21.18
C GLU A 21 -7.87 -1.23 21.33
N LYS A 22 -6.76 -0.49 21.23
CA LYS A 22 -6.75 0.98 21.22
C LYS A 22 -7.60 1.53 20.07
N LEU A 23 -7.47 0.95 18.87
CA LEU A 23 -8.28 1.34 17.71
C LEU A 23 -9.77 1.02 17.86
N CYS A 24 -10.10 -0.13 18.46
CA CYS A 24 -11.49 -0.50 18.75
C CYS A 24 -12.14 0.51 19.70
N THR A 25 -11.42 0.89 20.75
CA THR A 25 -11.90 1.85 21.76
C THR A 25 -12.05 3.25 21.17
N ALA A 26 -11.06 3.71 20.38
CA ALA A 26 -11.07 5.05 19.80
C ALA A 26 -12.18 5.26 18.76
N ASN A 27 -12.56 4.21 18.02
CA ASN A 27 -13.52 4.30 16.92
C ASN A 27 -14.87 3.64 17.23
N GLU A 28 -15.07 3.14 18.45
CA GLU A 28 -16.26 2.37 18.86
C GLU A 28 -16.57 1.19 17.91
N PHE A 29 -15.52 0.55 17.38
CA PHE A 29 -15.65 -0.54 16.44
C PHE A 29 -15.36 -1.88 17.10
N SER A 30 -16.07 -2.91 16.62
CA SER A 30 -15.75 -4.28 17.03
C SER A 30 -14.39 -4.69 16.48
N GLN A 31 -13.70 -5.56 17.22
CA GLN A 31 -12.41 -6.10 16.83
C GLN A 31 -12.45 -6.71 15.42
N SER A 32 -13.48 -7.49 15.10
CA SER A 32 -13.64 -8.06 13.75
C SER A 32 -13.77 -7.01 12.65
N LYS A 33 -14.37 -5.84 12.94
CA LYS A 33 -14.49 -4.74 11.97
C LYS A 33 -13.13 -4.09 11.76
N VAL A 34 -12.44 -3.70 12.83
CA VAL A 34 -11.09 -3.11 12.76
C VAL A 34 -10.12 -4.04 12.04
N THR A 35 -10.07 -5.32 12.43
CA THR A 35 -9.20 -6.31 11.76
C THR A 35 -9.55 -6.46 10.28
N GLY A 36 -10.84 -6.47 9.92
CA GLY A 36 -11.27 -6.53 8.52
C GLY A 36 -10.75 -5.35 7.71
N LEU A 37 -10.93 -4.12 8.22
CA LEU A 37 -10.44 -2.90 7.55
C LEU A 37 -8.92 -2.92 7.38
N LEU A 38 -8.17 -3.26 8.44
CA LEU A 38 -6.71 -3.31 8.38
C LEU A 38 -6.21 -4.34 7.35
N VAL A 39 -6.88 -5.48 7.22
CA VAL A 39 -6.54 -6.50 6.22
C VAL A 39 -6.84 -6.01 4.81
N GLU A 40 -8.00 -5.39 4.58
CA GLU A 40 -8.36 -4.82 3.28
C GLU A 40 -7.35 -3.74 2.84
N GLU A 41 -6.98 -2.86 3.77
CA GLU A 41 -6.00 -1.80 3.53
C GLU A 41 -4.61 -2.36 3.21
N ALA A 42 -4.17 -3.37 3.96
CA ALA A 42 -2.90 -4.04 3.69
C ALA A 42 -2.89 -4.73 2.31
N LEU A 43 -4.00 -5.32 1.87
CA LEU A 43 -4.11 -5.94 0.55
C LEU A 43 -4.16 -4.91 -0.57
N ARG A 44 -4.79 -3.76 -0.34
CA ARG A 44 -4.80 -2.62 -1.28
C ARG A 44 -3.41 -2.02 -1.42
N SER A 45 -2.72 -1.80 -0.31
CA SER A 45 -1.32 -1.35 -0.26
C SER A 45 -0.36 -2.30 -1.01
N ARG A 46 -0.70 -3.59 -1.05
CA ARG A 46 0.05 -4.61 -1.83
C ARG A 46 -0.34 -4.68 -3.31
N GLY A 47 -1.34 -3.94 -3.75
CA GLY A 47 -1.85 -3.98 -5.13
C GLY A 47 -2.55 -5.30 -5.49
N VAL A 48 -2.92 -6.12 -4.50
CA VAL A 48 -3.59 -7.42 -4.71
C VAL A 48 -5.12 -7.26 -4.68
N LEU A 49 -5.62 -6.24 -3.98
CA LEU A 49 -7.04 -5.90 -3.91
C LEU A 49 -7.31 -4.64 -4.77
N ASN A 50 -8.15 -4.79 -5.80
CA ASN A 50 -8.51 -3.68 -6.69
C ASN A 50 -9.41 -2.65 -5.99
N GLU A 51 -9.22 -1.38 -6.32
CA GLU A 51 -9.97 -0.22 -5.79
C GLU A 51 -11.50 -0.33 -5.97
N THR A 52 -11.93 -1.06 -6.99
CA THR A 52 -13.30 -1.05 -7.53
C THR A 52 -14.33 -1.71 -6.62
N PHE A 53 -13.93 -2.45 -5.59
CA PHE A 53 -14.89 -3.09 -4.68
C PHE A 53 -15.60 -2.09 -3.74
N SER A 54 -15.01 -0.91 -3.51
CA SER A 54 -15.60 0.15 -2.65
C SER A 54 -16.61 1.06 -3.34
N GLN A 55 -16.75 1.02 -4.68
CA GLN A 55 -17.64 1.95 -5.39
C GLN A 55 -19.15 1.64 -5.22
N ASN A 56 -19.51 0.45 -4.73
CA ASN A 56 -20.91 0.01 -4.60
C ASN A 56 -21.47 0.08 -3.17
N ARG A 57 -20.79 0.74 -2.24
CA ARG A 57 -21.36 1.05 -0.92
C ARG A 57 -21.59 2.55 -0.83
N ASN A 58 -22.83 2.93 -1.14
CA ASN A 58 -23.40 4.19 -0.73
C ASN A 58 -23.27 4.29 0.79
N ASP A 59 -22.26 5.03 1.23
CA ASP A 59 -22.14 5.76 2.50
C ASP A 59 -20.79 6.48 2.45
N LYS A 60 -20.67 7.37 1.46
CA LYS A 60 -19.70 8.47 1.50
C LYS A 60 -20.29 9.52 2.44
N ASP A 61 -20.15 9.30 3.74
CA ASP A 61 -20.20 10.41 4.68
C ASP A 61 -18.85 10.45 5.41
N ASP A 62 -18.08 11.45 5.01
CA ASP A 62 -17.21 12.26 5.88
C ASP A 62 -15.91 11.71 6.46
N PHE A 63 -15.24 10.76 5.81
CA PHE A 63 -13.84 10.50 6.16
C PHE A 63 -12.93 10.43 4.93
N ILE A 64 -11.98 11.38 4.91
CA ILE A 64 -10.72 11.37 4.13
C ILE A 64 -10.83 11.98 2.72
N ASN A 65 -11.06 13.29 2.68
CA ASN A 65 -10.35 14.16 1.72
C ASN A 65 -8.91 14.32 2.25
N ILE A 66 -8.04 13.34 1.99
CA ILE A 66 -6.60 13.58 2.00
C ILE A 66 -6.16 13.26 0.59
N SER A 67 -6.10 14.30 -0.25
CA SER A 67 -5.40 14.24 -1.51
C SER A 67 -3.95 13.87 -1.22
N PHE A 68 -3.59 12.61 -1.40
CA PHE A 68 -2.20 12.16 -1.49
C PHE A 68 -1.65 12.54 -2.87
N ASP A 69 -1.75 13.82 -3.22
CA ASP A 69 -1.01 14.38 -4.33
C ASP A 69 0.32 14.87 -3.78
N HIS A 70 1.35 14.06 -4.06
CA HIS A 70 2.74 14.48 -4.13
C HIS A 70 3.46 14.84 -2.81
N GLU A 71 3.35 14.01 -1.77
CA GLU A 71 4.29 14.12 -0.65
C GLU A 71 5.58 13.34 -0.97
N THR A 72 6.59 14.06 -1.43
CA THR A 72 8.00 13.65 -1.42
C THR A 72 8.32 13.00 -0.09
N PHE A 73 8.72 11.73 -0.11
CA PHE A 73 9.21 11.01 1.05
C PHE A 73 10.27 11.83 1.78
N SER A 74 9.86 12.44 2.90
CA SER A 74 10.78 13.02 3.86
C SER A 74 11.54 11.86 4.51
N GLU A 75 12.80 11.68 4.10
CA GLU A 75 13.81 11.09 5.00
C GLU A 75 13.69 11.82 6.35
N ASN A 76 13.49 11.07 7.44
CA ASN A 76 13.86 11.39 8.82
C ASN A 76 12.94 10.65 9.80
N ASN A 77 13.07 9.32 9.90
CA ASN A 77 12.74 8.60 11.12
C ASN A 77 13.88 7.60 11.39
N LYS A 78 14.91 8.07 12.10
CA LYS A 78 15.87 7.20 12.78
C LYS A 78 15.14 6.54 13.95
N SER A 79 14.57 5.37 13.74
CA SER A 79 14.35 4.43 14.86
C SER A 79 15.62 3.59 15.03
N PRO A 80 16.01 3.20 16.26
CA PRO A 80 17.11 2.28 16.47
C PRO A 80 16.57 0.87 16.23
N LEU A 81 16.24 0.55 14.98
CA LEU A 81 16.00 -0.83 14.60
C LEU A 81 17.36 -1.54 14.61
N ASN A 82 17.44 -2.74 15.16
CA ASN A 82 18.65 -3.56 15.14
C ASN A 82 18.99 -3.92 13.67
N VAL A 83 20.00 -3.25 13.08
CA VAL A 83 20.30 -3.25 11.62
C VAL A 83 21.41 -4.24 11.23
N ASP A 84 21.47 -5.43 11.81
CA ASP A 84 22.55 -6.37 11.46
C ASP A 84 22.12 -7.57 10.58
N GLU A 85 20.85 -7.68 10.17
CA GLU A 85 20.40 -8.82 9.34
C GLU A 85 20.12 -8.49 7.86
N TYR A 86 20.09 -7.21 7.47
CA TYR A 86 19.89 -6.82 6.07
C TYR A 86 20.79 -5.64 5.68
N ALA A 87 22.10 -5.84 5.68
CA ALA A 87 23.05 -4.91 5.08
C ALA A 87 22.88 -4.91 3.55
N VAL A 88 21.82 -4.27 3.05
CA VAL A 88 21.60 -4.08 1.61
C VAL A 88 22.76 -3.25 1.08
N ASN A 89 23.51 -3.81 0.14
CA ASN A 89 24.63 -3.13 -0.50
C ASN A 89 24.10 -1.87 -1.21
N LYS A 90 24.31 -0.71 -0.59
CA LYS A 90 23.81 0.60 -1.08
C LYS A 90 24.19 0.87 -2.54
N LYS A 91 25.37 0.37 -2.96
CA LYS A 91 25.84 0.48 -4.35
C LYS A 91 24.95 -0.33 -5.30
N VAL A 92 24.66 -1.58 -4.97
CA VAL A 92 23.77 -2.45 -5.75
C VAL A 92 22.36 -1.86 -5.84
N LEU A 93 21.85 -1.31 -4.74
CA LEU A 93 20.55 -0.63 -4.75
C LEU A 93 20.55 0.59 -5.69
N SER A 94 21.60 1.43 -5.64
CA SER A 94 21.72 2.60 -6.51
C SER A 94 21.82 2.22 -7.99
N GLU A 95 22.53 1.14 -8.32
CA GLU A 95 22.65 0.62 -9.68
C GLU A 95 21.30 0.10 -10.19
N ASN A 96 20.54 -0.62 -9.34
CA ASN A 96 19.20 -1.09 -9.68
C ASN A 96 18.21 0.06 -9.94
N ILE A 97 18.25 1.10 -9.11
CA ILE A 97 17.43 2.31 -9.31
C ILE A 97 17.77 2.95 -10.66
N LYS A 98 19.06 3.11 -10.97
CA LYS A 98 19.50 3.68 -12.25
C LYS A 98 19.03 2.85 -13.45
N MET A 99 19.16 1.52 -13.39
CA MET A 99 18.66 0.62 -14.45
C MET A 99 17.15 0.74 -14.64
N MET A 100 16.39 0.90 -13.56
CA MET A 100 14.95 1.08 -13.63
C MET A 100 14.57 2.39 -14.33
N HIS A 101 15.28 3.49 -14.04
CA HIS A 101 15.09 4.77 -14.73
C HIS A 101 15.38 4.68 -16.23
N GLU A 102 16.53 4.09 -16.61
CA GLU A 102 16.90 3.90 -18.02
C GLU A 102 15.85 3.05 -18.77
N PHE A 103 15.29 2.03 -18.13
CA PHE A 103 14.26 1.20 -18.73
C PHE A 103 12.94 1.96 -18.97
N ILE A 104 12.54 2.83 -18.02
CA ILE A 104 11.35 3.68 -18.16
C ILE A 104 11.51 4.62 -19.35
N GLU A 105 12.65 5.29 -19.46
CA GLU A 105 12.97 6.19 -20.57
C GLU A 105 12.93 5.45 -21.92
N PHE A 106 13.54 4.26 -21.98
CA PHE A 106 13.50 3.44 -23.19
C PHE A 106 12.08 3.02 -23.60
N LYS A 107 11.24 2.64 -22.64
CA LYS A 107 9.82 2.30 -22.90
C LYS A 107 9.06 3.52 -23.41
N TYR A 108 9.30 4.68 -22.81
CA TYR A 108 8.71 5.94 -23.25
C TYR A 108 9.14 6.29 -24.68
N PHE A 109 10.44 6.22 -24.97
CA PHE A 109 10.99 6.42 -26.30
C PHE A 109 10.34 5.49 -27.34
N LYS A 110 10.25 4.18 -27.06
CA LYS A 110 9.56 3.23 -27.94
C LYS A 110 8.11 3.60 -28.18
N LYS A 111 7.41 4.09 -27.15
CA LYS A 111 6.02 4.53 -27.26
C LYS A 111 5.88 5.76 -28.16
N VAL A 112 6.80 6.72 -28.05
CA VAL A 112 6.84 7.92 -28.92
C VAL A 112 7.14 7.50 -30.37
N MET A 113 8.15 6.67 -30.59
CA MET A 113 8.50 6.19 -31.94
C MET A 113 7.34 5.47 -32.63
N LYS A 114 6.63 4.60 -31.90
CA LYS A 114 5.43 3.93 -32.44
C LYS A 114 4.32 4.90 -32.85
N ARG A 115 4.11 5.97 -32.09
CA ARG A 115 3.10 6.99 -32.42
C ARG A 115 3.48 7.79 -33.66
N ASN A 116 4.76 8.10 -33.81
CA ASN A 116 5.24 8.91 -34.93
C ASN A 116 5.29 8.12 -36.25
N ASN A 117 5.47 6.80 -36.20
CA ASN A 117 5.39 5.95 -37.39
C ASN A 117 3.97 5.88 -37.99
N ASN A 118 2.92 6.14 -37.20
CA ASN A 118 1.53 6.19 -37.68
C ASN A 118 1.15 7.56 -38.28
N ILE A 119 2.10 8.49 -38.44
CA ILE A 119 1.88 9.85 -38.98
C ILE A 119 2.50 9.99 -40.40
N ILE A 120 3.27 8.99 -40.87
CA ILE A 120 4.01 9.03 -42.16
C ILE A 120 3.33 8.13 -43.24
N GLU A 121 2.10 7.68 -43.03
CA GLU A 121 1.23 7.14 -44.09
C GLU A 121 0.26 8.22 -44.59
#